data_AF-A0A916FT96-F1
#
_entry.id   AF-A0A916FT96-F1
#
_cell.length_a   1.000
_cell.length_b   1.000
_cell.length_c   1.000
_cell.angle_alpha   90.00
_cell.angle_beta   90.00
_cell.angle_gamma   90.00
#
_symmetry.space_group_name_H-M   'P 1'
#
loop_
_entity.id
_entity.type
_entity.pdbx_description
1 polymer ?
#
loop_
_entity_poly.entity_id
_entity_poly.type
_entity_poly.pdbx_seq_one_letter_code
_entity_poly.pdbx_strand_id
1 'polypeptide(L)'
;MKNFYLIGLTGNLGSGKSTVRRMLERLGASGLDADILAHITMRRGTATWFALVKSFGLEVLTFSGKMDRRKLGARVFSDADALRKLEAIVHPAVGALTKEWLKQTETPIVVVEAIKLIEAGMHTWCDALWVVKCSTEAQIERVARDRQMSPEDARARLAAQGSLDEKLGLATLIIDNSGDEKATRAQVEQAWKLLHPETARDKSEWLVGVPRAQPPPAIAPPPEPPVQAAPPSAPVKEETPPTISGELDVRRARRSDLKALSIALAKRENLAEPLPHEQVVKRFGERGYRIAVSDGRVIALASWEAENLVAIVREVWAESASAAQLALPKLFALIEE
;
A
#
# COMPACT_ATOMS: atom_id res chain seq x y z
N MET A 1 -7.11 12.18 22.15
CA MET A 1 -7.84 10.90 22.23
C MET A 1 -8.64 10.74 20.95
N LYS A 2 -8.70 9.55 20.32
CA LYS A 2 -9.57 9.30 19.16
C LYS A 2 -10.99 9.74 19.52
N ASN A 3 -11.70 10.53 18.73
CA ASN A 3 -13.07 10.98 19.06
C ASN A 3 -14.16 10.28 18.23
N PHE A 4 -13.82 9.11 17.67
CA PHE A 4 -14.66 8.38 16.74
C PHE A 4 -14.74 6.89 17.06
N TYR A 5 -15.78 6.24 16.53
CA TYR A 5 -15.97 4.79 16.45
C TYR A 5 -15.33 4.29 15.17
N LEU A 6 -14.42 3.33 15.28
CA LEU A 6 -13.79 2.73 14.12
C LEU A 6 -14.38 1.36 13.80
N ILE A 7 -15.13 1.30 12.71
CA ILE A 7 -15.62 0.06 12.12
C ILE A 7 -14.58 -0.44 11.12
N GLY A 8 -14.03 -1.62 11.37
CA GLY A 8 -13.32 -2.38 10.34
C GLY A 8 -14.33 -3.13 9.48
N LEU A 9 -14.37 -2.87 8.18
CA LEU A 9 -15.27 -3.53 7.23
C LEU A 9 -14.48 -4.50 6.35
N THR A 10 -14.74 -5.80 6.50
CA THR A 10 -14.08 -6.85 5.72
C THR A 10 -15.09 -7.84 5.11
N GLY A 11 -14.58 -8.81 4.36
CA GLY A 11 -15.36 -9.74 3.57
C GLY A 11 -14.61 -10.17 2.31
N ASN A 12 -15.01 -11.30 1.77
CA ASN A 12 -14.35 -11.88 0.60
C ASN A 12 -14.62 -11.07 -0.69
N LEU A 13 -13.88 -11.38 -1.75
CA LEU A 13 -14.08 -10.77 -3.07
C LEU A 13 -15.53 -10.97 -3.52
N GLY A 14 -16.13 -9.97 -4.16
CA GLY A 14 -17.52 -10.06 -4.61
C GLY A 14 -18.59 -9.96 -3.52
N SER A 15 -18.23 -9.88 -2.23
CA SER A 15 -19.23 -9.81 -1.14
C SER A 15 -19.98 -8.48 -1.07
N GLY A 16 -19.47 -7.43 -1.73
CA GLY A 16 -20.10 -6.11 -1.77
C GLY A 16 -19.77 -5.21 -0.58
N LYS A 17 -18.61 -5.38 0.05
CA LYS A 17 -18.05 -4.44 1.06
C LYS A 17 -18.20 -2.97 0.66
N SER A 18 -17.81 -2.61 -0.56
CA SER A 18 -17.87 -1.22 -1.01
C SER A 18 -19.31 -0.71 -1.11
N THR A 19 -20.29 -1.58 -1.33
CA THR A 19 -21.71 -1.21 -1.25
C THR A 19 -22.10 -0.87 0.18
N VAL A 20 -21.71 -1.69 1.15
CA VAL A 20 -21.96 -1.45 2.57
C VAL A 20 -21.23 -0.20 3.08
N ARG A 21 -19.95 0.01 2.71
CA ARG A 21 -19.22 1.25 3.01
C ARG A 21 -19.97 2.47 2.51
N ARG A 22 -20.41 2.48 1.24
CA ARG A 22 -21.17 3.60 0.66
C ARG A 22 -22.52 3.82 1.35
N MET A 23 -23.18 2.76 1.82
CA MET A 23 -24.40 2.89 2.61
C MET A 23 -24.13 3.58 3.95
N LEU A 24 -23.04 3.21 4.63
CA LEU A 24 -22.62 3.87 5.88
C LEU A 24 -22.18 5.33 5.65
N GLU A 25 -21.48 5.62 4.55
CA GLU A 25 -21.13 6.99 4.15
C GLU A 25 -22.39 7.85 3.95
N ARG A 26 -23.43 7.31 3.30
CA ARG A 26 -24.73 8.00 3.14
C ARG A 26 -25.47 8.25 4.46
N LEU A 27 -25.16 7.49 5.50
CA LEU A 27 -25.71 7.67 6.84
C LEU A 27 -24.88 8.64 7.70
N GLY A 28 -23.72 9.09 7.21
CA GLY A 28 -22.89 10.11 7.86
C GLY A 28 -21.51 9.64 8.31
N ALA A 29 -21.10 8.40 8.02
CA ALA A 29 -19.76 7.92 8.34
C ALA A 29 -18.69 8.48 7.38
N SER A 30 -17.46 8.64 7.87
CA SER A 30 -16.29 8.77 6.98
C SER A 30 -15.79 7.38 6.57
N GLY A 31 -15.77 7.11 5.27
CA GLY A 31 -15.27 5.85 4.73
C GLY A 31 -13.87 5.95 4.12
N LEU A 32 -13.06 4.92 4.35
CA LEU A 32 -11.76 4.72 3.72
C LEU A 32 -11.71 3.35 3.05
N ASP A 33 -11.29 3.33 1.79
CA ASP A 33 -10.89 2.11 1.09
C ASP A 33 -9.37 1.92 1.23
N ALA A 34 -8.96 1.00 2.10
CA ALA A 34 -7.54 0.74 2.36
C ALA A 34 -6.85 -0.01 1.21
N ASP A 35 -7.59 -0.66 0.32
CA ASP A 35 -7.00 -1.30 -0.87
C ASP A 35 -6.45 -0.23 -1.83
N ILE A 36 -7.03 0.98 -1.85
CA ILE A 36 -6.47 2.15 -2.57
C ILE A 36 -5.14 2.58 -1.96
N LEU A 37 -5.02 2.58 -0.63
CA LEU A 37 -3.77 2.93 0.05
C LEU A 37 -2.65 1.94 -0.28
N ALA A 38 -2.95 0.66 -0.47
CA ALA A 38 -1.97 -0.30 -0.98
C ALA A 38 -1.41 0.12 -2.35
N HIS A 39 -2.22 0.72 -3.23
CA HIS A 39 -1.73 1.22 -4.51
C HIS A 39 -0.87 2.48 -4.35
N ILE A 40 -1.24 3.37 -3.44
CA ILE A 40 -0.50 4.60 -3.14
C ILE A 40 0.87 4.26 -2.55
N THR A 41 0.92 3.34 -1.59
CA THR A 41 2.19 2.90 -0.99
C THR A 41 3.10 2.29 -2.03
N MET A 42 2.59 1.63 -3.07
CA MET A 42 3.43 1.05 -4.15
C MET A 42 3.79 2.03 -5.28
N ARG A 43 3.49 3.33 -5.16
CA ARG A 43 3.88 4.32 -6.18
C ARG A 43 5.40 4.45 -6.24
N ARG A 44 5.93 4.66 -7.45
CA ARG A 44 7.37 4.86 -7.65
C ARG A 44 7.89 5.94 -6.70
N GLY A 45 8.96 5.62 -5.97
CA GLY A 45 9.62 6.58 -5.09
C GLY A 45 9.20 6.53 -3.62
N THR A 46 8.25 5.68 -3.24
CA THR A 46 7.92 5.44 -1.83
C THR A 46 8.85 4.40 -1.21
N ALA A 47 8.97 4.41 0.12
CA ALA A 47 9.71 3.39 0.87
C ALA A 47 9.25 1.96 0.53
N THR A 48 7.92 1.73 0.46
CA THR A 48 7.35 0.43 0.08
C THR A 48 7.74 0.04 -1.33
N TRP A 49 7.76 0.96 -2.30
CA TRP A 49 8.20 0.65 -3.66
C TRP A 49 9.66 0.18 -3.69
N PHE A 50 10.55 0.84 -2.95
CA PHE A 50 11.96 0.42 -2.85
C PHE A 50 12.11 -0.95 -2.18
N ALA A 51 11.41 -1.17 -1.08
CA ALA A 51 11.42 -2.45 -0.38
C ALA A 51 10.95 -3.59 -1.30
N LEU A 52 9.95 -3.34 -2.15
CA LEU A 52 9.47 -4.31 -3.14
C LEU A 52 10.49 -4.55 -4.25
N VAL A 53 11.12 -3.50 -4.82
CA VAL A 53 12.16 -3.67 -5.84
C VAL A 53 13.37 -4.41 -5.28
N LYS A 54 13.79 -4.11 -4.05
CA LYS A 54 14.85 -4.85 -3.36
C LYS A 54 14.50 -6.33 -3.16
N SER A 55 13.22 -6.61 -2.92
CA SER A 55 12.74 -7.96 -2.57
C SER A 55 12.42 -8.84 -3.74
N PHE A 56 11.95 -8.26 -4.84
CA PHE A 56 11.41 -8.94 -6.02
C PHE A 56 12.11 -8.53 -7.32
N GLY A 57 13.20 -7.77 -7.23
CA GLY A 57 14.03 -7.35 -8.35
C GLY A 57 13.40 -6.29 -9.26
N LEU A 58 14.10 -5.94 -10.34
CA LEU A 58 13.63 -4.94 -11.31
C LEU A 58 12.59 -5.51 -12.27
N GLU A 59 12.47 -6.84 -12.36
CA GLU A 59 11.53 -7.55 -13.21
C GLU A 59 10.07 -7.23 -12.88
N VAL A 60 9.76 -6.85 -11.63
CA VAL A 60 8.42 -6.41 -11.21
C VAL A 60 8.13 -4.96 -11.58
N LEU A 61 8.99 -4.30 -12.36
CA LEU A 61 8.76 -2.96 -12.87
C LEU A 61 8.35 -2.96 -14.35
N THR A 62 7.63 -1.89 -14.71
CA THR A 62 7.44 -1.48 -16.10
C THR A 62 8.70 -0.78 -16.62
N PHE A 63 8.80 -0.59 -17.94
CA PHE A 63 9.89 0.20 -18.54
C PHE A 63 9.95 1.65 -18.02
N SER A 64 8.81 2.20 -17.59
CA SER A 64 8.73 3.54 -16.96
C SER A 64 9.10 3.55 -15.47
N GLY A 65 9.52 2.41 -14.91
CA GLY A 65 9.89 2.26 -13.50
C GLY A 65 8.69 2.28 -12.54
N LYS A 66 7.47 2.04 -13.04
CA LYS A 66 6.28 1.86 -12.18
C LYS A 66 6.20 0.40 -11.75
N MET A 67 5.53 0.11 -10.63
CA MET A 67 5.26 -1.28 -10.24
C MET A 67 4.36 -1.95 -11.28
N ASP A 68 4.84 -3.02 -11.90
CA ASP A 68 4.06 -3.89 -12.79
C ASP A 68 3.28 -4.89 -11.93
N ARG A 69 2.05 -4.50 -11.60
CA ARG A 69 1.14 -5.30 -10.76
C ARG A 69 0.82 -6.66 -11.36
N ARG A 70 0.88 -6.80 -12.69
CA ARG A 70 0.61 -8.09 -13.34
C ARG A 70 1.76 -9.05 -13.08
N LYS A 71 3.00 -8.58 -13.26
CA LYS A 71 4.20 -9.39 -12.99
C LYS A 71 4.39 -9.68 -11.51
N LEU A 72 4.24 -8.66 -10.65
CA LEU A 72 4.30 -8.84 -9.21
C LEU A 72 3.24 -9.85 -8.74
N GLY A 73 1.99 -9.66 -9.20
CA GLY A 73 0.89 -10.57 -8.91
C GLY A 73 1.17 -12.01 -9.34
N ALA A 74 1.62 -12.22 -10.58
CA ALA A 74 1.96 -13.56 -11.08
C ALA A 74 2.98 -14.26 -10.18
N ARG A 75 4.01 -13.55 -9.71
CA ARG A 75 5.03 -14.09 -8.81
C ARG A 75 4.49 -14.42 -7.42
N VAL A 76 3.73 -13.50 -6.83
CA VAL A 76 3.26 -13.69 -5.44
C VAL A 76 2.08 -14.65 -5.34
N PHE A 77 1.31 -14.85 -6.39
CA PHE A 77 0.21 -15.84 -6.38
C PHE A 77 0.68 -17.25 -6.73
N SER A 78 1.90 -17.43 -7.26
CA SER A 78 2.50 -18.73 -7.51
C SER A 78 3.38 -19.24 -6.36
N ASP A 79 3.70 -18.39 -5.39
CA ASP A 79 4.66 -18.67 -4.32
C ASP A 79 4.16 -18.05 -2.99
N ALA A 80 3.84 -18.91 -2.03
CA ALA A 80 3.33 -18.49 -0.72
C ALA A 80 4.34 -17.67 0.08
N ASP A 81 5.64 -17.93 -0.06
CA ASP A 81 6.70 -17.19 0.63
C ASP A 81 6.87 -15.80 0.02
N ALA A 82 6.77 -15.71 -1.31
CA ALA A 82 6.71 -14.44 -2.01
C ALA A 82 5.49 -13.61 -1.59
N LEU A 83 4.32 -14.24 -1.41
CA LEU A 83 3.12 -13.55 -0.90
C LEU A 83 3.33 -13.00 0.50
N ARG A 84 3.81 -13.84 1.44
CA ARG A 84 4.10 -13.40 2.82
C ARG A 84 5.08 -12.23 2.84
N LYS A 85 6.11 -12.28 1.98
CA LYS A 85 7.10 -11.18 1.86
C LYS A 85 6.47 -9.89 1.34
N LEU A 86 5.59 -9.97 0.33
CA LEU A 86 4.85 -8.82 -0.17
C LEU A 86 3.99 -8.20 0.94
N GLU A 87 3.23 -9.03 1.64
CA GLU A 87 2.34 -8.62 2.73
C GLU A 87 3.11 -7.96 3.88
N ALA A 88 4.24 -8.54 4.30
CA ALA A 88 5.09 -7.98 5.35
C ALA A 88 5.64 -6.58 5.00
N ILE A 89 5.79 -6.27 3.71
CA ILE A 89 6.24 -4.96 3.23
C ILE A 89 5.06 -3.98 3.11
N VAL A 90 3.92 -4.44 2.58
CA VAL A 90 2.79 -3.57 2.24
C VAL A 90 1.89 -3.28 3.44
N HIS A 91 1.58 -4.28 4.28
CA HIS A 91 0.63 -4.13 5.39
C HIS A 91 1.05 -3.04 6.39
N PRO A 92 2.31 -2.95 6.86
CA PRO A 92 2.71 -1.88 7.77
C PRO A 92 2.57 -0.49 7.15
N ALA A 93 2.90 -0.35 5.85
CA ALA A 93 2.79 0.91 5.13
C ALA A 93 1.32 1.37 4.97
N VAL A 94 0.43 0.44 4.63
CA VAL A 94 -1.01 0.71 4.56
C VAL A 94 -1.55 1.09 5.94
N GLY A 95 -1.18 0.35 6.99
CA GLY A 95 -1.55 0.65 8.36
C GLY A 95 -1.10 2.04 8.81
N ALA A 96 0.13 2.45 8.44
CA ALA A 96 0.65 3.79 8.74
C ALA A 96 -0.16 4.90 8.04
N LEU A 97 -0.47 4.76 6.75
CA LEU A 97 -1.29 5.72 6.03
C LEU A 97 -2.73 5.77 6.57
N THR A 98 -3.31 4.63 6.92
CA THR A 98 -4.61 4.59 7.58
C THR A 98 -4.57 5.29 8.93
N LYS A 99 -3.52 5.10 9.76
CA LYS A 99 -3.34 5.85 11.03
C LYS A 99 -3.31 7.35 10.78
N GLU A 100 -2.62 7.79 9.75
CA GLU A 100 -2.51 9.22 9.43
C GLU A 100 -3.86 9.80 8.98
N TRP A 101 -4.57 9.09 8.09
CA TRP A 101 -5.92 9.49 7.66
C TRP A 101 -6.90 9.58 8.85
N LEU A 102 -6.82 8.62 9.78
CA LEU A 102 -7.64 8.61 10.99
C LEU A 102 -7.39 9.82 11.91
N LYS A 103 -6.17 10.38 11.95
CA LYS A 103 -5.89 11.60 12.74
C LYS A 103 -6.59 12.83 12.20
N GLN A 104 -6.89 12.85 10.90
CA GLN A 104 -7.54 13.96 10.21
C GLN A 104 -9.07 13.82 10.20
N THR A 105 -9.60 12.73 10.75
CA THR A 105 -11.04 12.45 10.71
C THR A 105 -11.74 13.03 11.93
N GLU A 106 -12.78 13.82 11.69
CA GLU A 106 -13.57 14.50 12.73
C GLU A 106 -14.97 13.89 12.91
N THR A 107 -15.37 12.97 12.04
CA THR A 107 -16.69 12.35 12.12
C THR A 107 -16.78 11.37 13.29
N PRO A 108 -17.94 11.28 13.96
CA PRO A 108 -18.09 10.36 15.08
C PRO A 108 -17.99 8.89 14.68
N ILE A 109 -18.31 8.52 13.44
CA ILE A 109 -18.25 7.12 12.96
C ILE A 109 -17.36 7.06 11.72
N VAL A 110 -16.43 6.12 11.74
CA VAL A 110 -15.43 5.90 10.72
C VAL A 110 -15.44 4.45 10.27
N VAL A 111 -15.36 4.21 8.97
CA VAL A 111 -15.38 2.88 8.37
C VAL A 111 -14.12 2.69 7.53
N VAL A 112 -13.30 1.71 7.89
CA VAL A 112 -12.13 1.30 7.10
C VAL A 112 -12.43 -0.02 6.42
N GLU A 113 -12.57 0.01 5.10
CA GLU A 113 -12.77 -1.15 4.23
C GLU A 113 -11.42 -1.73 3.80
N ALA A 114 -11.21 -3.04 3.99
CA ALA A 114 -10.08 -3.76 3.39
C ALA A 114 -10.41 -5.25 3.19
N ILE A 115 -9.94 -5.85 2.09
CA ILE A 115 -10.09 -7.30 1.90
C ILE A 115 -9.24 -8.07 2.92
N LYS A 116 -8.02 -7.59 3.17
CA LYS A 116 -7.01 -8.19 4.07
C LYS A 116 -6.95 -7.50 5.44
N LEU A 117 -8.10 -7.00 5.92
CA LEU A 117 -8.16 -6.24 7.16
C LEU A 117 -7.64 -7.04 8.37
N ILE A 118 -7.98 -8.33 8.44
CA ILE A 118 -7.59 -9.20 9.56
C ILE A 118 -6.11 -9.55 9.44
N GLU A 119 -5.71 -9.97 8.24
CA GLU A 119 -4.36 -10.39 7.86
C GLU A 119 -3.34 -9.26 8.00
N ALA A 120 -3.76 -8.00 7.81
CA ALA A 120 -2.95 -6.81 8.06
C ALA A 120 -2.90 -6.40 9.54
N GLY A 121 -3.54 -7.15 10.45
CA GLY A 121 -3.66 -6.80 11.87
C GLY A 121 -4.56 -5.59 12.13
N MET A 122 -5.20 -5.05 11.09
CA MET A 122 -6.02 -3.84 11.17
C MET A 122 -7.38 -4.06 11.83
N HIS A 123 -7.67 -5.24 12.38
CA HIS A 123 -8.88 -5.44 13.19
C HIS A 123 -8.62 -5.07 14.66
N THR A 124 -7.36 -5.12 15.12
CA THR A 124 -6.96 -4.97 16.54
C THR A 124 -7.14 -3.58 17.12
N TRP A 125 -7.17 -2.57 16.24
CA TRP A 125 -7.39 -1.15 16.58
C TRP A 125 -8.80 -0.63 16.24
N CYS A 126 -9.68 -1.49 15.72
CA CYS A 126 -11.09 -1.20 15.45
C CYS A 126 -11.94 -1.43 16.69
N ASP A 127 -12.99 -0.64 16.85
CA ASP A 127 -13.97 -0.80 17.93
C ASP A 127 -14.99 -1.90 17.59
N ALA A 128 -15.30 -2.10 16.31
CA ALA A 128 -16.07 -3.24 15.81
C ALA A 128 -15.51 -3.76 14.49
N LEU A 129 -15.64 -5.07 14.27
CA LEU A 129 -15.38 -5.73 13.00
C LEU A 129 -16.70 -6.12 12.34
N TRP A 130 -17.01 -5.52 11.20
CA TRP A 130 -18.16 -5.86 10.38
C TRP A 130 -17.71 -6.73 9.22
N VAL A 131 -18.37 -7.88 9.05
CA VAL A 131 -18.08 -8.81 7.96
C VAL A 131 -19.25 -8.85 6.99
N VAL A 132 -18.97 -8.50 5.73
CA VAL A 132 -19.94 -8.62 4.64
C VAL A 132 -19.76 -9.97 3.97
N LYS A 133 -20.80 -10.79 4.02
CA LYS A 133 -20.87 -12.08 3.33
C LYS A 133 -21.90 -12.05 2.21
N CYS A 134 -21.76 -12.94 1.24
CA CYS A 134 -22.85 -13.33 0.38
C CYS A 134 -22.65 -14.78 -0.11
N SER A 135 -23.67 -15.37 -0.72
CA SER A 135 -23.57 -16.68 -1.39
C SER A 135 -22.45 -16.70 -2.43
N THR A 136 -21.77 -17.84 -2.58
CA THR A 136 -20.69 -18.03 -3.56
C THR A 136 -21.15 -17.75 -4.99
N GLU A 137 -22.39 -18.12 -5.32
CA GLU A 137 -23.01 -17.86 -6.61
C GLU A 137 -23.06 -16.35 -6.90
N ALA A 138 -23.57 -15.56 -5.96
CA ALA A 138 -23.60 -14.10 -6.05
C ALA A 138 -22.19 -13.49 -6.11
N GLN A 139 -21.19 -14.06 -5.43
CA GLN A 139 -19.80 -13.59 -5.55
C GLN A 139 -19.28 -13.78 -6.98
N ILE A 140 -19.47 -14.99 -7.54
CA ILE A 140 -19.02 -15.33 -8.89
C ILE A 140 -19.69 -14.41 -9.91
N GLU A 141 -21.02 -14.27 -9.85
CA GLU A 141 -21.79 -13.44 -10.78
C GLU A 141 -21.32 -11.98 -10.75
N ARG A 142 -21.21 -11.39 -9.56
CA ARG A 142 -20.78 -10.00 -9.38
C ARG A 142 -19.35 -9.79 -9.85
N VAL A 143 -18.45 -10.71 -9.52
CA VAL A 143 -17.03 -10.60 -9.89
C VAL A 143 -16.86 -10.75 -11.40
N ALA A 144 -17.55 -11.69 -12.03
CA ALA A 144 -17.54 -11.87 -13.48
C ALA A 144 -18.05 -10.60 -14.19
N ARG A 145 -19.18 -10.07 -13.72
CA ARG A 145 -19.80 -8.84 -14.27
C ARG A 145 -18.93 -7.60 -14.07
N ASP A 146 -18.51 -7.34 -12.84
CA ASP A 146 -17.89 -6.06 -12.45
C ASP A 146 -16.40 -6.00 -12.85
N ARG A 147 -15.74 -7.15 -13.01
CA ARG A 147 -14.30 -7.23 -13.32
C ARG A 147 -13.99 -7.87 -14.67
N GLN A 148 -15.00 -8.09 -15.51
CA GLN A 148 -14.88 -8.63 -16.86
C GLN A 148 -14.01 -9.91 -16.89
N MET A 149 -14.28 -10.84 -15.99
CA MET A 149 -13.54 -12.12 -15.89
C MET A 149 -14.44 -13.32 -16.11
N SER A 150 -13.84 -14.44 -16.52
CA SER A 150 -14.59 -15.70 -16.67
C SER A 150 -15.09 -16.19 -15.30
N PRO A 151 -16.21 -16.94 -15.26
CA PRO A 151 -16.65 -17.62 -14.04
C PRO A 151 -15.58 -18.54 -13.45
N GLU A 152 -14.76 -19.17 -14.28
CA GLU A 152 -13.65 -20.04 -13.88
C GLU A 152 -12.56 -19.24 -13.15
N ASP A 153 -12.15 -18.08 -13.69
CA ASP A 153 -11.19 -17.19 -13.04
C ASP A 153 -11.75 -16.60 -11.75
N ALA A 154 -13.03 -16.27 -11.71
CA ALA A 154 -13.71 -15.80 -10.51
C ALA A 154 -13.68 -16.86 -9.40
N ARG A 155 -13.99 -18.13 -9.73
CA ARG A 155 -13.90 -19.26 -8.79
C ARG A 155 -12.48 -19.47 -8.28
N ALA A 156 -11.49 -19.47 -9.17
CA ALA A 156 -10.09 -19.63 -8.78
C ALA A 156 -9.63 -18.53 -7.80
N ARG A 157 -10.04 -17.28 -8.06
CA ARG A 157 -9.74 -16.15 -7.17
C ARG A 157 -10.44 -16.23 -5.82
N LEU A 158 -11.68 -16.72 -5.78
CA LEU A 158 -12.43 -16.93 -4.54
C LEU A 158 -11.80 -18.05 -3.70
N ALA A 159 -11.38 -19.15 -4.34
CA ALA A 159 -10.71 -20.27 -3.69
C ALA A 159 -9.34 -19.90 -3.10
N ALA A 160 -8.65 -18.91 -3.67
CA ALA A 160 -7.36 -18.43 -3.19
C ALA A 160 -7.46 -17.47 -1.98
N GLN A 161 -8.66 -17.21 -1.44
CA GLN A 161 -8.84 -16.31 -0.30
C GLN A 161 -8.82 -17.06 1.03
N GLY A 162 -8.49 -16.34 2.11
CA GLY A 162 -8.64 -16.84 3.48
C GLY A 162 -10.08 -17.26 3.78
N SER A 163 -10.23 -18.13 4.78
CA SER A 163 -11.52 -18.72 5.13
C SER A 163 -12.52 -17.63 5.51
N LEU A 164 -13.72 -17.67 4.92
CA LEU A 164 -14.81 -16.79 5.34
C LEU A 164 -15.18 -17.08 6.81
N ASP A 165 -15.11 -18.34 7.23
CA ASP A 165 -15.49 -18.75 8.58
C ASP A 165 -14.57 -18.15 9.64
N GLU A 166 -13.27 -18.02 9.34
CA GLU A 166 -12.33 -17.31 10.22
C GLU A 166 -12.73 -15.85 10.39
N LYS A 167 -13.15 -15.18 9.31
CA LYS A 167 -13.62 -13.79 9.37
C LYS A 167 -14.91 -13.69 10.18
N LEU A 168 -15.85 -14.60 9.95
CA LEU A 168 -17.13 -14.64 10.66
C LEU A 168 -16.94 -14.90 12.15
N GLY A 169 -15.98 -15.74 12.54
CA GLY A 169 -15.66 -16.01 13.94
C GLY A 169 -15.13 -14.78 14.71
N LEU A 170 -14.60 -13.78 14.00
CA LEU A 170 -14.12 -12.51 14.57
C LEU A 170 -15.15 -11.38 14.49
N ALA A 171 -16.27 -11.59 13.79
CA ALA A 171 -17.21 -10.54 13.46
C ALA A 171 -17.96 -10.05 14.71
N THR A 172 -17.96 -8.74 14.92
CA THR A 172 -18.92 -8.08 15.82
C THR A 172 -20.31 -8.05 15.19
N LEU A 173 -20.37 -7.86 13.88
CA LEU A 173 -21.62 -7.81 13.12
C LEU A 173 -21.43 -8.41 11.73
N ILE A 174 -22.44 -9.12 11.25
CA ILE A 174 -22.45 -9.73 9.93
C ILE A 174 -23.54 -9.06 9.09
N ILE A 175 -23.18 -8.58 7.91
CA ILE A 175 -24.12 -8.09 6.89
C ILE A 175 -24.22 -9.15 5.80
N ASP A 176 -25.41 -9.69 5.59
CA ASP A 176 -25.68 -10.61 4.50
C ASP A 176 -26.13 -9.83 3.25
N ASN A 177 -25.27 -9.84 2.24
CA ASN A 177 -25.50 -9.18 0.96
C ASN A 177 -25.78 -10.19 -0.17
N SER A 178 -26.40 -11.34 0.15
CA SER A 178 -26.86 -12.33 -0.84
C SER A 178 -28.19 -11.93 -1.50
N GLY A 179 -29.02 -11.17 -0.80
CA GLY A 179 -30.32 -10.69 -1.28
C GLY A 179 -30.22 -9.46 -2.18
N ASP A 180 -31.36 -8.78 -2.32
CA ASP A 180 -31.43 -7.51 -3.03
C ASP A 180 -30.79 -6.35 -2.23
N GLU A 181 -30.53 -5.23 -2.92
CA GLU A 181 -29.91 -4.05 -2.30
C GLU A 181 -30.76 -3.48 -1.15
N LYS A 182 -32.09 -3.63 -1.19
CA LYS A 182 -32.98 -3.13 -0.14
C LYS A 182 -32.84 -3.93 1.14
N ALA A 183 -32.72 -5.25 1.05
CA ALA A 183 -32.48 -6.14 2.18
C ALA A 183 -31.13 -5.84 2.84
N THR A 184 -30.08 -5.64 2.05
CA THR A 184 -28.76 -5.23 2.56
C THR A 184 -28.84 -3.86 3.23
N ARG A 185 -29.51 -2.90 2.59
CA ARG A 185 -29.69 -1.55 3.13
C ARG A 185 -30.43 -1.57 4.47
N ALA A 186 -31.49 -2.35 4.59
CA ALA A 186 -32.25 -2.48 5.84
C ALA A 186 -31.37 -3.02 6.99
N GLN A 187 -30.52 -4.02 6.72
CA GLN A 187 -29.54 -4.52 7.70
C GLN A 187 -28.55 -3.44 8.11
N VAL A 188 -28.00 -2.68 7.15
CA VAL A 188 -27.06 -1.58 7.44
C VAL A 188 -27.72 -0.47 8.26
N GLU A 189 -28.94 -0.06 7.91
CA GLU A 189 -29.69 0.96 8.65
C GLU A 189 -30.07 0.49 10.06
N GLN A 190 -30.40 -0.80 10.23
CA GLN A 190 -30.65 -1.38 11.55
C GLN A 190 -29.37 -1.39 12.39
N ALA A 191 -28.25 -1.83 11.81
CA ALA A 191 -26.95 -1.85 12.47
C ALA A 191 -26.47 -0.43 12.84
N TRP A 192 -26.72 0.55 11.96
CA TRP A 192 -26.42 1.96 12.21
C TRP A 192 -27.17 2.52 13.40
N LYS A 193 -28.46 2.19 13.57
CA LYS A 193 -29.27 2.64 14.71
C LYS A 193 -28.75 2.15 16.05
N LEU A 194 -27.97 1.07 16.08
CA LEU A 194 -27.33 0.55 17.29
C LEU A 194 -26.06 1.33 17.67
N LEU A 195 -25.55 2.16 16.75
CA LEU A 195 -24.42 3.05 17.01
C LEU A 195 -24.97 4.33 17.64
N HIS A 196 -24.56 4.60 18.89
CA HIS A 196 -25.02 5.77 19.64
C HIS A 196 -23.85 6.71 19.97
N PRO A 197 -23.28 7.42 18.98
CA PRO A 197 -22.14 8.31 19.22
C PRO A 197 -22.52 9.55 20.05
N GLU A 198 -23.78 9.99 19.98
CA GLU A 198 -24.29 11.23 20.60
C GLU A 198 -24.50 11.10 22.12
N THR A 199 -24.89 9.92 22.61
CA THR A 199 -25.36 9.71 23.99
C THR A 199 -24.33 9.02 24.87
N ALA A 200 -23.25 8.51 24.29
CA ALA A 200 -22.29 7.70 25.01
C ALA A 200 -21.08 8.54 25.46
N ARG A 201 -21.10 8.94 26.74
CA ARG A 201 -20.03 9.69 27.41
C ARG A 201 -18.75 8.87 27.54
N ASP A 202 -18.85 7.55 27.44
CA ASP A 202 -17.74 6.60 27.36
C ASP A 202 -17.85 5.75 26.09
N LYS A 203 -16.73 5.54 25.40
CA LYS A 203 -16.64 4.74 24.17
C LYS A 203 -17.13 3.31 24.35
N SER A 204 -17.01 2.77 25.56
CA SER A 204 -17.47 1.42 25.88
C SER A 204 -18.99 1.24 25.75
N GLU A 205 -19.76 2.33 25.79
CA GLU A 205 -21.23 2.33 25.74
C GLU A 205 -21.80 2.47 24.31
N TRP A 206 -20.95 2.63 23.29
CA TRP A 206 -21.38 2.90 21.90
C TRP A 206 -22.11 1.71 21.26
N LEU A 207 -22.05 0.53 21.89
CA LEU A 207 -22.81 -0.68 21.52
C LEU A 207 -23.60 -1.20 22.74
N VAL A 208 -24.79 -0.64 22.98
CA VAL A 208 -25.74 -1.26 23.92
C VAL A 208 -26.41 -2.45 23.22
N GLY A 209 -26.22 -3.66 23.73
CA GLY A 209 -27.00 -4.84 23.33
C GLY A 209 -26.49 -5.66 22.13
N VAL A 210 -25.29 -5.38 21.60
CA VAL A 210 -24.65 -6.24 20.60
C VAL A 210 -23.75 -7.28 21.30
N PRO A 211 -23.94 -8.60 21.10
CA PRO A 211 -23.07 -9.61 21.67
C PRO A 211 -21.62 -9.37 21.22
N ARG A 212 -20.74 -9.02 22.16
CA ARG A 212 -19.30 -9.00 21.90
C ARG A 212 -18.84 -10.46 21.83
N ALA A 213 -18.46 -10.93 20.65
CA ALA A 213 -17.50 -12.03 20.59
C ALA A 213 -16.26 -11.58 21.39
N GLN A 214 -15.80 -12.40 22.34
CA GLN A 214 -14.54 -12.09 23.03
C GLN A 214 -13.46 -11.91 21.97
N PRO A 215 -12.63 -10.85 22.03
CA PRO A 215 -11.47 -10.77 21.16
C PRO A 215 -10.66 -12.05 21.40
N PRO A 216 -10.33 -12.84 20.36
CA PRO A 216 -9.46 -13.98 20.58
C PRO A 216 -8.14 -13.48 21.15
N PRO A 217 -7.43 -14.33 21.93
CA PRO A 217 -6.12 -13.99 22.42
C PRO A 217 -5.26 -13.49 21.26
N ALA A 218 -4.47 -12.43 21.50
CA ALA A 218 -3.58 -11.86 20.52
C ALA A 218 -2.83 -12.99 19.79
N ILE A 219 -3.10 -13.17 18.50
CA ILE A 219 -2.31 -14.09 17.68
C ILE A 219 -0.90 -13.52 17.74
N ALA A 220 0.01 -14.31 18.32
CA ALA A 220 1.41 -13.93 18.44
C ALA A 220 1.91 -13.47 17.06
N PRO A 221 2.74 -12.41 16.98
CA PRO A 221 3.42 -12.07 15.75
C PRO A 221 4.05 -13.36 15.18
N PRO A 222 3.98 -13.59 13.86
CA PRO A 222 4.56 -14.80 13.28
C PRO A 222 6.01 -14.93 13.75
N PRO A 223 6.45 -16.13 14.20
CA PRO A 223 7.80 -16.31 14.70
C PRO A 223 8.79 -15.84 13.65
N GLU A 224 9.85 -15.15 14.08
CA GLU A 224 10.97 -14.82 13.20
C GLU A 224 11.42 -16.12 12.51
N PRO A 225 11.50 -16.14 11.16
CA PRO A 225 11.81 -17.37 10.46
C PRO A 225 13.21 -17.85 10.89
N PRO A 226 13.40 -19.16 11.10
CA PRO A 226 14.70 -19.70 11.39
C PRO A 226 15.65 -19.33 10.25
N VAL A 227 16.82 -18.80 10.61
CA VAL A 227 17.91 -18.58 9.67
C VAL A 227 18.41 -19.94 9.20
N GLN A 228 17.76 -20.51 8.18
CA GLN A 228 18.30 -21.63 7.43
C GLN A 228 19.08 -21.09 6.25
N ALA A 229 20.36 -21.43 6.21
CA ALA A 229 21.22 -21.22 5.06
C ALA A 229 20.57 -21.89 3.84
N ALA A 230 20.30 -21.10 2.81
CA ALA A 230 19.80 -21.59 1.53
C ALA A 230 20.80 -22.58 0.92
N PRO A 231 20.34 -23.67 0.27
CA PRO A 231 21.21 -24.51 -0.54
C PRO A 231 21.76 -23.69 -1.73
N PRO A 232 22.99 -23.97 -2.19
CA PRO A 232 23.61 -23.19 -3.26
C PRO A 232 22.80 -23.34 -4.55
N SER A 233 22.23 -22.22 -5.00
CA SER A 233 21.64 -22.08 -6.33
C SER A 233 22.74 -22.20 -7.39
N ALA A 234 22.44 -22.93 -8.46
CA ALA A 234 23.32 -23.11 -9.61
C ALA A 234 23.77 -21.76 -10.19
N PRO A 235 25.01 -21.66 -10.71
CA PRO A 235 25.59 -20.38 -11.12
C PRO A 235 24.84 -19.81 -12.32
N VAL A 236 24.09 -18.74 -12.07
CA VAL A 236 23.74 -17.77 -13.12
C VAL A 236 25.03 -17.06 -13.47
N LYS A 237 25.38 -17.01 -14.76
CA LYS A 237 26.54 -16.25 -15.24
C LYS A 237 26.38 -14.79 -14.82
N GLU A 238 27.12 -14.38 -13.80
CA GLU A 238 27.32 -12.99 -13.42
C GLU A 238 28.11 -12.31 -14.55
N GLU A 239 27.43 -11.47 -15.32
CA GLU A 239 28.13 -10.39 -15.99
C GLU A 239 28.52 -9.38 -14.90
N THR A 240 29.82 -9.37 -14.57
CA THR A 240 30.41 -8.43 -13.61
C THR A 240 30.00 -7.00 -13.97
N PRO A 241 29.22 -6.31 -13.12
CA PRO A 241 28.95 -4.90 -13.32
C PRO A 241 30.29 -4.14 -13.23
N PRO A 242 30.53 -3.12 -14.06
CA PRO A 242 31.78 -2.36 -13.97
C PRO A 242 31.92 -1.76 -12.56
N THR A 243 33.11 -1.95 -11.98
CA THR A 243 33.47 -1.49 -10.64
C THR A 243 33.57 0.03 -10.64
N ILE A 244 32.61 0.71 -10.02
CA ILE A 244 32.77 2.10 -9.61
C ILE A 244 33.65 2.07 -8.36
N SER A 245 34.93 2.40 -8.51
CA SER A 245 35.96 2.32 -7.45
C SER A 245 36.17 3.64 -6.68
N GLY A 246 35.35 4.66 -6.95
CA GLY A 246 35.43 5.97 -6.31
C GLY A 246 34.61 6.09 -5.01
N GLU A 247 35.01 7.02 -4.15
CA GLU A 247 34.26 7.42 -2.95
C GLU A 247 32.94 8.09 -3.36
N LEU A 248 31.81 7.54 -2.90
CA LEU A 248 30.49 8.02 -3.27
C LEU A 248 29.98 9.09 -2.28
N ASP A 249 30.00 10.35 -2.70
CA ASP A 249 29.40 11.48 -1.97
C ASP A 249 27.90 11.58 -2.27
N VAL A 250 27.05 11.47 -1.24
CA VAL A 250 25.60 11.56 -1.38
C VAL A 250 25.08 12.72 -0.54
N ARG A 251 24.52 13.74 -1.20
CA ARG A 251 24.13 14.99 -0.54
C ARG A 251 23.01 15.72 -1.23
N ARG A 252 22.44 16.72 -0.55
CA ARG A 252 21.52 17.68 -1.18
C ARG A 252 22.30 18.49 -2.21
N ALA A 253 21.72 18.65 -3.38
CA ALA A 253 22.26 19.51 -4.41
C ALA A 253 22.21 20.98 -3.95
N ARG A 254 23.24 21.73 -4.28
CA ARG A 254 23.45 23.15 -3.98
C ARG A 254 23.40 23.94 -5.29
N ARG A 255 23.33 25.27 -5.21
CA ARG A 255 23.39 26.15 -6.41
C ARG A 255 24.66 25.92 -7.24
N SER A 256 25.78 25.57 -6.60
CA SER A 256 27.02 25.20 -7.29
C SER A 256 26.89 23.96 -8.19
N ASP A 257 25.89 23.10 -7.94
CA ASP A 257 25.69 21.86 -8.69
C ASP A 257 24.77 22.03 -9.92
N LEU A 258 24.24 23.22 -10.17
CA LEU A 258 23.27 23.45 -11.27
C LEU A 258 23.81 23.04 -12.64
N LYS A 259 25.11 23.25 -12.90
CA LYS A 259 25.76 22.80 -14.13
C LYS A 259 25.83 21.27 -14.24
N ALA A 260 26.10 20.58 -13.13
CA ALA A 260 26.13 19.12 -13.11
C ALA A 260 24.72 18.52 -13.23
N LEU A 261 23.72 19.13 -12.58
CA LEU A 261 22.31 18.78 -12.71
C LEU A 261 21.81 18.98 -14.15
N SER A 262 22.20 20.07 -14.82
CA SER A 262 21.88 20.32 -16.22
C SER A 262 22.30 19.17 -17.13
N ILE A 263 23.52 18.66 -16.95
CA ILE A 263 24.07 17.53 -17.72
C ILE A 263 23.33 16.23 -17.39
N ALA A 264 23.13 15.94 -16.09
CA ALA A 264 22.48 14.71 -15.65
C ALA A 264 21.00 14.64 -16.09
N LEU A 265 20.28 15.76 -16.00
CA LEU A 265 18.89 15.86 -16.45
C LEU A 265 18.78 15.77 -17.98
N ALA A 266 19.69 16.38 -18.74
CA ALA A 266 19.76 16.21 -20.18
C ALA A 266 19.98 14.74 -20.56
N LYS A 267 20.93 14.05 -19.91
CA LYS A 267 21.16 12.60 -20.12
C LYS A 267 19.92 11.77 -19.83
N ARG A 268 19.21 12.07 -18.74
CA ARG A 268 17.93 11.40 -18.40
C ARG A 268 16.88 11.58 -19.49
N GLU A 269 16.82 12.77 -20.08
CA GLU A 269 15.88 13.12 -21.16
C GLU A 269 16.41 12.73 -22.55
N ASN A 270 17.55 12.03 -22.60
CA ASN A 270 18.23 11.60 -23.82
C ASN A 270 18.55 12.76 -24.79
N LEU A 271 18.91 13.91 -24.23
CA LEU A 271 19.31 15.11 -24.97
C LEU A 271 20.83 15.14 -25.18
N ALA A 272 21.25 15.59 -26.36
CA ALA A 272 22.66 15.72 -26.72
C ALA A 272 23.35 16.90 -26.01
N GLU A 273 22.58 17.95 -25.69
CA GLU A 273 23.08 19.15 -25.03
C GLU A 273 22.54 19.29 -23.61
N PRO A 274 23.30 19.90 -22.67
CA PRO A 274 22.84 20.17 -21.32
C PRO A 274 21.57 21.04 -21.30
N LEU A 275 20.67 20.82 -20.34
CA LEU A 275 19.47 21.63 -20.21
C LEU A 275 19.81 23.12 -20.00
N PRO A 276 19.08 24.05 -20.63
CA PRO A 276 19.30 25.48 -20.45
C PRO A 276 19.28 25.88 -18.97
N HIS A 277 20.19 26.75 -18.57
CA HIS A 277 20.37 27.14 -17.16
C HIS A 277 19.05 27.61 -16.50
N GLU A 278 18.24 28.40 -17.22
CA GLU A 278 16.94 28.88 -16.75
C GLU A 278 15.96 27.74 -16.41
N GLN A 279 15.92 26.69 -17.23
CA GLN A 279 15.05 25.54 -16.97
C GLN A 279 15.48 24.76 -15.73
N VAL A 280 16.79 24.62 -15.52
CA VAL A 280 17.34 23.92 -14.35
C VAL A 280 17.09 24.72 -13.08
N VAL A 281 17.27 26.05 -13.13
CA VAL A 281 16.94 26.94 -12.01
C VAL A 281 15.46 26.86 -11.64
N LYS A 282 14.56 26.89 -12.63
CA LYS A 282 13.12 26.75 -12.40
C LYS A 282 12.79 25.44 -11.68
N ARG A 283 13.27 24.30 -12.21
CA ARG A 283 13.05 22.99 -11.60
C ARG A 283 13.63 22.90 -10.18
N PHE A 284 14.81 23.45 -9.96
CA PHE A 284 15.48 23.48 -8.65
C PHE A 284 14.73 24.37 -7.64
N GLY A 285 13.99 25.38 -8.09
CA GLY A 285 13.12 26.20 -7.24
C GLY A 285 11.82 25.50 -6.84
N GLU A 286 11.29 24.63 -7.69
CA GLU A 286 10.05 23.90 -7.46
C GLU A 286 10.24 22.61 -6.64
N ARG A 287 11.45 22.03 -6.63
CA ARG A 287 11.72 20.70 -6.06
C ARG A 287 13.07 20.62 -5.35
N GLY A 288 13.15 19.77 -4.34
CA GLY A 288 14.44 19.37 -3.77
C GLY A 288 15.16 18.41 -4.70
N TYR A 289 16.49 18.54 -4.82
CA TYR A 289 17.35 17.57 -5.53
C TYR A 289 18.42 17.01 -4.60
N ARG A 290 18.60 15.69 -4.64
CA ARG A 290 19.72 14.97 -4.02
C ARG A 290 20.53 14.34 -5.13
N ILE A 291 21.85 14.38 -4.99
CA ILE A 291 22.80 13.93 -5.99
C ILE A 291 23.81 12.99 -5.36
N ALA A 292 24.19 11.98 -6.13
CA ALA A 292 25.28 11.10 -5.80
C ALA A 292 26.42 11.39 -6.77
N VAL A 293 27.59 11.70 -6.21
CA VAL A 293 28.76 12.16 -6.94
C VAL A 293 29.87 11.13 -6.77
N SER A 294 30.44 10.68 -7.89
CA SER A 294 31.67 9.89 -7.95
C SER A 294 32.62 10.56 -8.93
N ASP A 295 33.90 10.66 -8.56
CA ASP A 295 34.95 11.25 -9.42
C ASP A 295 34.59 12.65 -9.96
N GLY A 296 33.93 13.45 -9.11
CA GLY A 296 33.50 14.82 -9.45
C GLY A 296 32.31 14.90 -10.42
N ARG A 297 31.64 13.78 -10.73
CA ARG A 297 30.48 13.73 -11.64
C ARG A 297 29.24 13.22 -10.92
N VAL A 298 28.07 13.80 -11.26
CA VAL A 298 26.79 13.29 -10.78
C VAL A 298 26.48 11.99 -11.52
N ILE A 299 26.55 10.88 -10.80
CA ILE A 299 26.28 9.53 -11.34
C ILE A 299 24.84 9.08 -11.08
N ALA A 300 24.16 9.71 -10.12
CA ALA A 300 22.73 9.54 -9.89
C ALA A 300 22.10 10.77 -9.24
N LEU A 301 20.80 10.96 -9.46
CA LEU A 301 20.02 12.00 -8.80
C LEU A 301 18.60 11.52 -8.47
N ALA A 302 18.02 12.15 -7.46
CA ALA A 302 16.62 12.04 -7.12
C ALA A 302 16.06 13.43 -6.83
N SER A 303 14.87 13.74 -7.36
CA SER A 303 14.12 14.93 -6.98
C SER A 303 12.88 14.57 -6.18
N TRP A 304 12.54 15.38 -5.20
CA TRP A 304 11.34 15.22 -4.40
C TRP A 304 10.58 16.52 -4.24
N GLU A 305 9.29 16.36 -3.97
CA GLU A 305 8.35 17.44 -3.70
C GLU A 305 7.46 17.00 -2.54
N ALA A 306 7.12 17.91 -1.63
CA ALA A 306 6.17 17.59 -0.57
C ALA A 306 4.74 17.82 -1.10
N GLU A 307 3.94 16.75 -1.19
CA GLU A 307 2.49 16.86 -1.43
C GLU A 307 1.77 16.18 -0.26
N ASN A 308 0.78 16.86 0.33
CA ASN A 308 -0.03 16.32 1.43
C ASN A 308 0.80 15.69 2.56
N LEU A 309 1.89 16.36 2.95
CA LEU A 309 2.81 15.94 4.01
C LEU A 309 3.61 14.65 3.71
N VAL A 310 3.65 14.22 2.46
CA VAL A 310 4.47 13.08 2.01
C VAL A 310 5.52 13.58 1.02
N ALA A 311 6.78 13.20 1.22
CA ALA A 311 7.84 13.41 0.25
C ALA A 311 7.63 12.48 -0.96
N ILE A 312 7.29 13.06 -2.11
CA ILE A 312 7.07 12.34 -3.36
C ILE A 312 8.29 12.52 -4.24
N VAL A 313 8.98 11.42 -4.51
CA VAL A 313 10.05 11.42 -5.51
C VAL A 313 9.44 11.57 -6.90
N ARG A 314 9.81 12.64 -7.60
CA ARG A 314 9.31 12.95 -8.94
C ARG A 314 10.19 12.36 -10.02
N GLU A 315 11.49 12.53 -9.84
CA GLU A 315 12.49 12.19 -10.84
C GLU A 315 13.60 11.37 -10.20
N VAL A 316 14.01 10.32 -10.90
CA VAL A 316 15.14 9.48 -10.52
C VAL A 316 15.93 9.22 -11.78
N TRP A 317 17.25 9.29 -11.66
CA TRP A 317 18.15 8.92 -12.73
C TRP A 317 19.45 8.37 -12.15
N ALA A 318 20.03 7.41 -12.86
CA ALA A 318 21.38 6.91 -12.63
C ALA A 318 22.03 6.67 -13.99
N GLU A 319 23.33 6.90 -14.09
CA GLU A 319 24.06 6.79 -15.36
C GLU A 319 24.25 5.35 -15.85
N SER A 320 24.15 4.38 -14.95
CA SER A 320 24.30 2.95 -15.23
C SER A 320 23.55 2.11 -14.21
N ALA A 321 23.36 0.81 -14.50
CA ALA A 321 22.77 -0.14 -13.56
C ALA A 321 23.60 -0.26 -12.26
N SER A 322 24.94 -0.26 -12.37
CA SER A 322 25.85 -0.26 -11.23
C SER A 322 25.70 1.00 -10.38
N ALA A 323 25.64 2.18 -11.00
CA ALA A 323 25.41 3.44 -10.30
C ALA A 323 24.03 3.45 -9.61
N ALA A 324 23.01 2.89 -10.25
CA ALA A 324 21.68 2.76 -9.66
C ALA A 324 21.70 1.93 -8.39
N GLN A 325 22.33 0.75 -8.44
CA GLN A 325 22.42 -0.18 -7.31
C GLN A 325 23.19 0.42 -6.13
N LEU A 326 24.26 1.18 -6.41
CA LEU A 326 25.12 1.78 -5.38
C LEU A 326 24.51 3.05 -4.76
N ALA A 327 23.98 3.96 -5.59
CA ALA A 327 23.69 5.33 -5.17
C ALA A 327 22.23 5.57 -4.77
N LEU A 328 21.28 4.91 -5.42
CA LEU A 328 19.85 5.18 -5.20
C LEU A 328 19.40 4.90 -3.76
N PRO A 329 19.78 3.78 -3.10
CA PRO A 329 19.37 3.53 -1.71
C PRO A 329 19.80 4.66 -0.75
N LYS A 330 21.01 5.20 -0.94
CA LYS A 330 21.56 6.30 -0.12
C LYS A 330 20.87 7.64 -0.41
N LEU A 331 20.49 7.90 -1.66
CA LEU A 331 19.77 9.11 -2.05
C LEU A 331 18.38 9.18 -1.41
N PHE A 332 17.70 8.04 -1.30
CA PHE A 332 16.34 7.98 -0.75
C PHE A 332 16.29 7.98 0.76
N ALA A 333 17.26 7.35 1.45
CA ALA A 333 17.37 7.45 2.91
C ALA A 333 17.41 8.92 3.39
N LEU A 334 18.04 9.81 2.63
CA LEU A 334 18.15 11.24 2.93
C LEU A 334 16.94 12.08 2.48
N ILE A 335 15.92 11.46 1.86
CA ILE A 335 14.64 12.08 1.50
C ILE A 335 13.56 11.72 2.53
N GLU A 336 13.77 10.66 3.32
CA GLU A 336 12.90 10.20 4.40
C GLU A 336 13.13 10.95 5.73
N GLU A 337 14.27 11.64 5.89
CA GLU A 337 14.61 12.56 7.00
C GLU A 337 14.10 13.99 6.77
#